data_AF-A0A6P2ACX2-F1
#
_entry.id   AF-A0A6P2ACX2-F1
#
_cell.length_a   1.000
_cell.length_b   1.000
_cell.length_c   1.000
_cell.angle_alpha   90.00
_cell.angle_beta   90.00
_cell.angle_gamma   90.00
#
_symmetry.space_group_name_H-M   'P 1'
#
loop_
_entity.id
_entity.type
_entity.pdbx_description
1 polymer ?
#
loop_
_entity_poly.entity_id
_entity_poly.type
_entity_poly.pdbx_seq_one_letter_code
_entity_poly.pdbx_strand_id
1 'polypeptide(L)' 'MQPEFIQETKKMRIAALTNTLNIALQYGEEGLKLGIQILNNEKGHFRLIAYDLLWQKLDSQGREKLREYLRELP' A
#
# COMPACT_ATOMS: atom_id res chain seq x y z
N MET A 1 15.25 24.66 9.61
CA MET A 1 15.01 23.22 9.82
C MET A 1 15.03 22.52 8.47
N GLN A 2 15.77 21.43 8.38
CA GLN A 2 16.40 20.88 7.17
C GLN A 2 15.39 20.19 6.23
N PRO A 3 15.24 20.63 4.97
CA PRO A 3 14.44 19.93 3.97
C PRO A 3 14.93 18.49 3.70
N GLU A 4 16.20 18.21 3.96
CA GLU A 4 16.84 16.89 3.83
C GLU A 4 16.29 15.87 4.85
N PHE A 5 16.11 16.27 6.12
CA PHE A 5 15.54 15.41 7.17
C PHE A 5 14.10 14.98 6.86
N ILE A 6 13.31 15.89 6.29
CA ILE A 6 11.93 15.62 5.87
C ILE A 6 11.91 14.64 4.69
N GLN A 7 12.85 14.75 3.75
CA GLN A 7 12.95 13.80 2.64
C GLN A 7 13.40 12.41 3.11
N GLU A 8 14.37 12.32 4.03
CA GLU A 8 14.84 11.05 4.57
C GLU A 8 13.74 10.33 5.34
N THR A 9 13.00 11.05 6.18
CA THR A 9 11.85 10.50 6.92
C THR A 9 10.76 9.98 5.98
N LYS A 10 10.49 10.69 4.87
CA LYS A 10 9.54 10.22 3.83
C LYS A 10 10.04 8.95 3.16
N LYS A 11 11.33 8.88 2.78
CA LYS A 11 11.92 7.68 2.17
C LYS A 11 11.84 6.47 3.10
N MET A 12 12.17 6.65 4.38
CA MET A 12 12.06 5.57 5.37
C MET A 12 10.63 5.06 5.51
N ARG A 13 9.64 5.97 5.57
CA ARG A 13 8.23 5.58 5.65
C ARG A 13 7.76 4.82 4.40
N ILE A 14 8.19 5.22 3.21
CA ILE A 14 7.86 4.51 1.96
C ILE A 14 8.50 3.12 1.95
N ALA A 15 9.75 3.00 2.40
CA ALA A 15 10.44 1.71 2.50
C ALA A 15 9.73 0.77 3.50
N ALA A 16 9.33 1.29 4.66
CA ALA A 16 8.55 0.54 5.64
C ALA A 16 7.21 0.07 5.06
N LEU A 17 6.46 0.98 4.42
CA LEU A 17 5.18 0.68 3.77
C LEU A 17 5.34 -0.41 2.69
N THR A 18 6.39 -0.31 1.88
CA THR A 18 6.72 -1.31 0.85
C THR A 18 6.99 -2.67 1.46
N ASN A 19 7.76 -2.71 2.55
CA ASN A 19 8.08 -3.96 3.24
C ASN A 19 6.83 -4.59 3.88
N THR A 20 6.00 -3.79 4.54
CA THR A 20 4.75 -4.28 5.14
C THR A 20 3.80 -4.83 4.09
N LEU A 21 3.63 -4.15 2.95
CA LEU A 21 2.81 -4.65 1.85
C LEU A 21 3.39 -5.92 1.24
N ASN A 22 4.71 -6.03 1.10
CA ASN A 22 5.35 -7.27 0.64
C ASN A 22 5.06 -8.45 1.56
N ILE A 23 5.22 -8.25 2.87
CA ILE A 23 4.97 -9.29 3.87
C ILE A 23 3.49 -9.67 3.84
N ALA A 24 2.59 -8.70 3.79
CA ALA A 24 1.15 -8.97 3.68
C ALA A 24 0.85 -9.84 2.45
N LEU A 25 1.32 -9.46 1.27
CA LEU A 25 1.01 -10.17 0.02
C LEU A 25 1.54 -11.61 -0.05
N GLN A 26 2.49 -12.02 0.80
CA GLN A 26 2.92 -13.42 0.90
C GLN A 26 1.82 -14.37 1.36
N TYR A 27 0.79 -13.85 2.05
CA TYR A 27 -0.34 -14.61 2.54
C TYR A 27 -1.49 -14.75 1.52
N GLY A 28 -1.24 -14.45 0.24
CA GLY A 28 -2.22 -14.59 -0.83
C GLY A 28 -3.44 -13.67 -0.65
N GLU A 29 -4.65 -14.23 -0.65
CA GLU A 29 -5.90 -13.45 -0.58
C GLU A 29 -6.09 -12.72 0.76
N GLU A 30 -5.78 -13.37 1.88
CA GLU A 30 -5.80 -12.71 3.20
C GLU A 30 -4.73 -11.61 3.26
N GLY A 31 -3.62 -11.84 2.58
CA GLY A 31 -2.57 -10.85 2.36
C GLY A 31 -3.03 -9.60 1.61
N LEU A 32 -3.84 -9.79 0.57
CA LEU A 32 -4.45 -8.69 -0.17
C LEU A 32 -5.42 -7.88 0.71
N LYS A 33 -6.25 -8.55 1.51
CA LYS A 33 -7.16 -7.87 2.46
C LYS A 33 -6.38 -7.02 3.48
N LEU A 34 -5.29 -7.56 4.04
CA LEU A 34 -4.39 -6.81 4.91
C LEU A 34 -3.76 -5.61 4.19
N GLY A 35 -3.33 -5.80 2.93
CA GLY A 35 -2.82 -4.73 2.08
C GLY A 35 -3.83 -3.60 1.89
N ILE A 36 -5.10 -3.94 1.68
CA ILE A 36 -6.20 -2.97 1.55
C ILE A 36 -6.50 -2.27 2.89
N GLN A 37 -6.43 -2.98 4.02
CA GLN A 37 -6.55 -2.35 5.33
C GLN A 37 -5.43 -1.34 5.58
N ILE A 38 -4.19 -1.68 5.23
CA ILE A 38 -3.04 -0.77 5.30
C ILE A 38 -3.30 0.46 4.42
N LEU A 39 -3.70 0.26 3.17
CA LEU A 39 -4.07 1.34 2.25
C LEU A 39 -5.13 2.26 2.87
N ASN A 40 -6.17 1.71 3.47
CA ASN A 40 -7.28 2.50 4.03
C ASN A 40 -6.91 3.24 5.32
N ASN A 41 -5.95 2.72 6.07
CA ASN A 41 -5.41 3.39 7.25
C ASN A 41 -4.51 4.57 6.87
N GLU A 42 -3.92 4.55 5.67
CA GLU A 42 -3.10 5.64 5.15
C GLU A 42 -3.95 6.82 4.63
N LYS A 43 -3.39 8.04 4.74
CA LYS A 43 -4.06 9.28 4.32
C LYS A 43 -3.21 10.11 3.35
N GLY A 44 -3.88 10.86 2.48
CA GLY A 44 -3.25 11.77 1.53
C GLY A 44 -2.27 11.06 0.59
N HIS A 45 -1.06 11.61 0.45
CA HIS A 45 -0.05 11.10 -0.48
C HIS A 45 0.38 9.65 -0.19
N PHE A 46 0.41 9.24 1.08
CA PHE A 46 0.82 7.87 1.44
C PHE A 46 -0.23 6.82 1.05
N ARG A 47 -1.51 7.20 1.00
CA ARG A 47 -2.57 6.32 0.46
C ARG A 47 -2.35 6.05 -1.02
N LEU A 48 -2.00 7.08 -1.79
CA LEU A 48 -1.70 6.93 -3.22
C LEU A 48 -0.46 6.06 -3.45
N ILE A 49 0.57 6.23 -2.63
CA ILE A 49 1.77 5.38 -2.68
C ILE A 49 1.43 3.92 -2.34
N ALA A 50 0.65 3.68 -1.28
CA ALA A 50 0.21 2.32 -0.93
C ALA A 50 -0.60 1.68 -2.08
N TYR A 51 -1.46 2.44 -2.75
CA TYR A 51 -2.23 1.97 -3.90
C TYR A 51 -1.31 1.57 -5.05
N ASP A 52 -0.37 2.43 -5.42
CA ASP A 52 0.57 2.18 -6.52
C ASP A 52 1.46 0.96 -6.21
N LEU A 53 1.95 0.83 -4.97
CA LEU A 53 2.72 -0.32 -4.52
C LEU A 53 1.93 -1.63 -4.60
N LEU A 54 0.65 -1.62 -4.19
CA LEU A 54 -0.22 -2.78 -4.34
C LEU A 54 -0.44 -3.11 -5.83
N TRP A 55 -0.75 -2.10 -6.64
CA TRP A 55 -1.02 -2.27 -8.07
C TRP A 55 0.16 -2.88 -8.83
N GLN A 56 1.38 -2.42 -8.54
CA GLN A 56 2.60 -2.93 -9.17
C GLN A 56 2.89 -4.39 -8.80
N LYS A 57 2.53 -4.82 -7.59
CA LYS A 57 2.81 -6.17 -7.08
C LYS A 57 1.76 -7.21 -7.44
N LEU A 58 0.53 -6.77 -7.67
CA LEU A 58 -0.58 -7.64 -8.02
C LEU A 58 -0.57 -7.95 -9.51
N ASP A 59 -0.93 -9.18 -9.83
CA ASP A 59 -1.23 -9.64 -11.19
C ASP A 59 -2.61 -9.14 -11.64
N SER A 60 -3.01 -9.47 -12.87
CA SER A 60 -4.30 -9.02 -13.41
C SER A 60 -5.49 -9.39 -12.53
N GLN A 61 -5.49 -10.60 -11.97
CA GLN A 61 -6.54 -11.08 -11.08
C GLN A 61 -6.52 -10.36 -9.72
N GLY A 62 -5.33 -10.18 -9.13
CA GLY A 62 -5.18 -9.42 -7.90
C GLY A 62 -5.58 -7.95 -8.04
N ARG A 63 -5.32 -7.33 -9.20
CA ARG A 63 -5.76 -5.96 -9.53
C ARG A 63 -7.27 -5.85 -9.69
N GLU A 64 -7.91 -6.88 -10.23
CA GLU A 64 -9.37 -6.95 -10.30
C GLU A 64 -9.97 -7.03 -8.90
N LYS A 65 -9.50 -7.97 -8.07
CA LYS A 65 -9.90 -8.07 -6.66
C LYS A 65 -9.66 -6.77 -5.90
N LEU A 66 -8.49 -6.13 -6.08
CA LEU A 66 -8.19 -4.84 -5.47
C LEU A 66 -9.23 -3.78 -5.85
N ARG A 67 -9.65 -3.72 -7.12
CA ARG A 67 -10.68 -2.78 -7.57
C ARG A 67 -12.05 -3.10 -6.99
N GLU A 68 -12.42 -4.36 -6.88
CA GLU A 68 -13.66 -4.79 -6.24
C GLU A 68 -13.70 -4.36 -4.78
N TYR A 69 -12.67 -4.71 -4.01
CA TYR A 69 -12.55 -4.29 -2.62
C TYR A 69 -12.60 -2.77 -2.45
N LEU A 70 -12.00 -2.00 -3.37
CA LEU A 70 -12.04 -0.55 -3.32
C LEU A 70 -13.42 0.05 -3.64
N ARG A 71 -14.26 -0.66 -4.40
CA ARG A 71 -15.63 -0.25 -4.70
C ARG A 71 -16.60 -0.56 -3.56
N GLU A 72 -16.32 -1.60 -2.78
CA GLU A 72 -17.13 -2.01 -1.63
C GLU A 72 -16.86 -1.18 -0.37
N LEU A 73 -15.86 -0.30 -0.39
CA LEU A 73 -15.58 0.61 0.72
C LEU A 73 -16.62 1.74 0.77
N PRO A 74 -17.19 2.04 1.96
CA PRO A 74 -18.15 3.12 2.16
C PRO A 74 -17.55 4.52 1.97
#